data_AF-A0A0G4F1S8-F1
#
_entry.id   AF-A0A0G4F1S8-F1
#
_cell.length_a   1.000
_cell.length_b   1.000
_cell.length_c   1.000
_cell.angle_alpha   90.00
_cell.angle_beta   90.00
_cell.angle_gamma   90.00
#
_symmetry.space_group_name_H-M   'P 1'
#
loop_
_entity.id
_entity.type
_entity.pdbx_description
1 polymer ?
#
loop_
_entity_poly.entity_id
_entity_poly.type
_entity_poly.pdbx_seq_one_letter_code
_entity_poly.pdbx_strand_id
1 'polypeptide(L)'
;MDSDAASPQPPQGGGDVVMTDGSSAPAAGGGGGGAAAASSERQVQLDGIDIWFPPNTTEASKQLTIRLMRRTIGRKGIRRLIRKEGADPNLVIRILPKGVAASEVARISVVSILALAIDDPHGAVPFMWVVDPKPDGQEHPREERLMMLPTWPTRQIQMDVLEALIAGGPIGVGMWSANLEAVIELLRSDVAVDGDWLAFMPRRTGVLEKRLDHDYLVHVLAVHQELLEAHPELATEVDQEQCNPAHRLSMINPLPLDGFTHALLDLLSSCGTDLTAANAEGKSPLDVAVSAASLMVFVLCETLAVAEVDRPSPVTNFTPLSLAALYLAGDSEHDYDNIVFKKVLIHRRKNIIRRLLIRGASIANMPNATQEDRERRALAKKEYVVVLNELPFVVMDRVNKALAPQRDAAILMARILPLVEHNDEAPSLPHPPSPSPLSFGPQESAAIAWHIGAFLHEPETINAVFVMKDDTPKGRRLLGVMRHFVTSAATRTSGNREVCGGVIEREDGRQVRIPQLQCFVLGGVDGRRVGLREVVHKLRLDEVRRFGLSGVVKGFNNEAGDEGCVFDWGQLGFVDKEGRFQSLGIQ
;
A
#
# COMPACT_ATOMS: atom_id res chain seq x y z
N MET A 1 34.75 53.08 19.95
CA MET A 1 34.28 53.47 18.61
C MET A 1 33.00 52.72 18.41
N ASP A 2 31.93 53.43 18.74
CA ASP A 2 30.55 52.98 18.80
C ASP A 2 30.00 52.70 17.41
N SER A 3 29.17 51.68 17.30
CA SER A 3 28.03 51.67 16.38
C SER A 3 27.12 50.48 16.72
N ASP A 4 26.12 50.78 17.53
CA ASP A 4 24.88 50.03 17.69
C ASP A 4 24.16 49.90 16.34
N ALA A 5 23.65 48.69 16.04
CA ALA A 5 22.67 48.46 14.98
C ALA A 5 21.49 47.70 15.57
N ALA A 6 20.45 48.46 15.90
CA ALA A 6 19.16 47.97 16.37
C ALA A 6 18.31 47.43 15.21
N SER A 7 17.70 46.26 15.41
CA SER A 7 16.71 45.67 14.50
C SER A 7 15.34 46.35 14.65
N PRO A 8 14.58 46.56 13.56
CA PRO A 8 13.26 47.18 13.62
C PRO A 8 12.17 46.17 13.97
N GLN A 9 11.28 46.54 14.90
CA GLN A 9 10.00 45.87 15.14
C GLN A 9 9.00 46.13 14.00
N PRO A 10 8.09 45.18 13.70
CA PRO A 10 6.99 45.42 12.76
C PRO A 10 5.82 46.17 13.44
N PRO A 11 4.97 46.86 12.66
CA PRO A 11 3.95 47.76 13.18
C PRO A 11 2.75 47.00 13.77
N GLN A 12 2.33 47.41 14.96
CA GLN A 12 1.01 47.11 15.51
C GLN A 12 -0.03 47.95 14.77
N GLY A 13 -0.76 47.31 13.86
CA GLY A 13 -1.95 47.88 13.23
C GLY A 13 -3.17 47.67 14.13
N GLY A 14 -3.57 48.74 14.83
CA GLY A 14 -4.89 48.86 15.43
C GLY A 14 -5.94 49.08 14.35
N GLY A 15 -6.93 48.20 14.30
CA GLY A 15 -8.13 48.35 13.50
C GLY A 15 -9.35 48.22 14.41
N ASP A 16 -9.84 49.36 14.88
CA ASP A 16 -11.14 49.49 15.54
C ASP A 16 -12.24 49.09 14.54
N VAL A 17 -12.99 48.04 14.86
CA VAL A 17 -14.29 47.77 14.25
C VAL A 17 -15.35 47.95 15.32
N VAL A 18 -16.08 49.06 15.16
CA VAL A 18 -17.29 49.45 15.85
C VAL A 18 -18.35 48.35 15.64
N MET A 19 -18.65 47.60 16.70
CA MET A 19 -19.88 46.81 16.81
C MET A 19 -20.91 47.66 17.54
N THR A 20 -21.94 48.08 16.81
CA THR A 20 -23.11 48.77 17.34
C THR A 20 -23.98 47.82 18.15
N ASP A 21 -24.16 48.15 19.42
CA ASP A 21 -25.24 47.71 20.27
C ASP A 21 -26.61 48.10 19.70
N GLY A 22 -27.61 47.24 19.92
CA GLY A 22 -29.01 47.65 19.89
C GLY A 22 -29.98 46.57 19.42
N SER A 23 -30.42 45.69 20.33
CA SER A 23 -31.84 45.66 20.70
C SER A 23 -32.10 44.67 21.84
N SER A 24 -32.38 45.24 23.01
CA SER A 24 -32.92 44.56 24.17
C SER A 24 -34.42 44.31 23.99
N ALA A 25 -34.89 43.11 24.35
CA ALA A 25 -36.29 42.85 24.70
C ALA A 25 -36.34 41.81 25.84
N PRO A 26 -37.38 41.84 26.69
CA PRO A 26 -37.19 41.76 28.13
C PRO A 26 -37.29 40.35 28.71
N ALA A 27 -36.63 40.19 29.85
CA ALA A 27 -36.89 39.10 30.78
C ALA A 27 -38.30 39.25 31.38
N ALA A 28 -39.12 38.22 31.22
CA ALA A 28 -40.28 37.97 32.06
C ALA A 28 -40.16 36.54 32.61
N GLY A 29 -40.01 36.46 33.93
CA GLY A 29 -40.14 35.22 34.67
C GLY A 29 -41.59 34.73 34.64
N GLY A 30 -41.73 33.41 34.58
CA GLY A 30 -43.02 32.73 34.66
C GLY A 30 -42.80 31.23 34.72
N GLY A 31 -42.75 30.69 35.93
CA GLY A 31 -42.79 29.25 36.16
C GLY A 31 -44.11 28.67 35.64
N GLY A 32 -44.01 27.52 34.99
CA GLY A 32 -45.16 26.74 34.51
C GLY A 32 -44.66 25.49 33.82
N GLY A 33 -44.81 24.34 34.49
CA GLY A 33 -44.52 23.04 33.90
C GLY A 33 -45.37 22.80 32.67
N GLY A 34 -44.76 22.89 31.49
CA GLY A 34 -45.31 22.43 30.24
C GLY A 34 -44.55 21.18 29.81
N ALA A 35 -45.19 20.02 29.93
CA ALA A 35 -44.72 18.80 29.28
C ALA A 35 -44.51 19.11 27.79
N ALA A 36 -43.27 18.96 27.33
CA ALA A 36 -42.91 19.09 25.93
C ALA A 36 -43.84 18.17 25.12
N ALA A 37 -44.65 18.75 24.23
CA ALA A 37 -45.44 18.00 23.28
C ALA A 37 -44.47 17.14 22.46
N ALA A 38 -44.43 15.85 22.77
CA ALA A 38 -43.68 14.87 22.00
C ALA A 38 -44.18 14.94 20.55
N SER A 39 -43.37 15.54 19.68
CA SER A 39 -43.56 15.56 18.24
C SER A 39 -43.87 14.14 17.79
N SER A 40 -45.08 13.91 17.28
CA SER A 40 -45.60 12.58 16.93
C SER A 40 -44.93 12.07 15.65
N GLU A 41 -43.69 11.59 15.75
CA GLU A 41 -43.09 10.75 14.70
C GLU A 41 -43.98 9.51 14.53
N ARG A 42 -44.38 9.22 13.28
CA ARG A 42 -45.32 8.14 12.98
C ARG A 42 -44.53 6.91 12.55
N GLN A 43 -44.60 5.87 13.35
CA GLN A 43 -43.93 4.59 13.14
C GLN A 43 -44.73 3.68 12.20
N VAL A 44 -44.05 3.04 11.25
CA VAL A 44 -44.61 1.96 10.42
C VAL A 44 -43.76 0.71 10.62
N GLN A 45 -44.42 -0.43 10.87
CA GLN A 45 -43.72 -1.71 11.00
C GLN A 45 -43.66 -2.44 9.65
N LEU A 46 -42.47 -2.90 9.29
CA LEU A 46 -42.21 -3.69 8.10
C LEU A 46 -41.29 -4.85 8.45
N ASP A 47 -41.77 -6.09 8.36
CA ASP A 47 -40.94 -7.31 8.39
C ASP A 47 -39.88 -7.37 9.52
N GLY A 48 -40.26 -6.93 10.74
CA GLY A 48 -39.36 -6.92 11.91
C GLY A 48 -38.56 -5.63 12.09
N ILE A 49 -38.96 -4.57 11.40
CA ILE A 49 -38.27 -3.28 11.37
C ILE A 49 -39.27 -2.16 11.63
N ASP A 50 -38.85 -1.17 12.38
CA ASP A 50 -39.60 0.06 12.63
C ASP A 50 -39.04 1.19 11.75
N ILE A 51 -39.88 1.72 10.86
CA ILE A 51 -39.55 2.85 10.00
C ILE A 51 -40.13 4.11 10.62
N TRP A 52 -39.25 5.07 10.86
CA TRP A 52 -39.55 6.34 11.49
C TRP A 52 -39.47 7.44 10.44
N PHE A 53 -40.63 8.05 10.19
CA PHE A 53 -40.77 9.14 9.23
C PHE A 53 -40.66 10.49 9.93
N PRO A 54 -39.99 11.49 9.32
CA PRO A 54 -40.03 12.86 9.80
C PRO A 54 -41.48 13.35 9.97
N PRO A 55 -41.73 14.29 10.91
CA PRO A 55 -43.02 14.96 11.02
C PRO A 55 -43.46 15.53 9.67
N ASN A 56 -44.77 15.53 9.40
CA ASN A 56 -45.37 16.02 8.16
C ASN A 56 -45.05 15.24 6.87
N THR A 57 -44.41 14.06 6.97
CA THR A 57 -44.22 13.19 5.81
C THR A 57 -45.58 12.79 5.21
N THR A 58 -45.77 13.07 3.92
CA THR A 58 -47.01 12.77 3.18
C THR A 58 -47.28 11.26 3.11
N GLU A 59 -48.55 10.87 2.99
CA GLU A 59 -48.90 9.45 2.85
C GLU A 59 -48.31 8.84 1.57
N ALA A 60 -48.19 9.63 0.50
CA ALA A 60 -47.56 9.22 -0.75
C ALA A 60 -46.07 8.89 -0.56
N SER A 61 -45.32 9.68 0.22
CA SER A 61 -43.92 9.41 0.57
C SER A 61 -43.75 8.13 1.39
N LYS A 62 -44.66 7.86 2.34
CA LYS A 62 -44.65 6.61 3.11
C LYS A 62 -44.93 5.41 2.23
N GLN A 63 -45.94 5.51 1.35
CA GLN A 63 -46.24 4.45 0.38
C GLN A 63 -45.07 4.20 -0.58
N LEU A 64 -44.42 5.25 -1.06
CA LEU A 64 -43.23 5.14 -1.91
C LEU A 64 -42.13 4.36 -1.18
N THR A 65 -41.80 4.75 0.05
CA THR A 65 -40.79 4.11 0.91
C THR A 65 -41.06 2.62 1.10
N ILE A 66 -42.27 2.27 1.56
CA ILE A 66 -42.65 0.87 1.84
C ILE A 66 -42.57 0.02 0.57
N ARG A 67 -43.03 0.56 -0.57
CA ARG A 67 -43.01 -0.17 -1.84
C ARG A 67 -41.60 -0.32 -2.41
N LEU A 68 -40.72 0.65 -2.21
CA LEU A 68 -39.30 0.57 -2.57
C LEU A 68 -38.57 -0.51 -1.78
N MET A 69 -38.75 -0.54 -0.45
CA MET A 69 -38.16 -1.57 0.42
C MET A 69 -38.65 -2.97 0.07
N ARG A 70 -39.91 -3.11 -0.37
CA ARG A 70 -40.47 -4.38 -0.84
C ARG A 70 -40.18 -4.69 -2.32
N ARG A 71 -39.54 -3.79 -3.07
CA ARG A 71 -39.31 -3.91 -4.52
C ARG A 71 -40.59 -4.13 -5.35
N THR A 72 -41.71 -3.55 -4.91
CA THR A 72 -43.06 -3.75 -5.52
C THR A 72 -43.52 -2.58 -6.40
N ILE A 73 -42.65 -1.62 -6.67
CA ILE A 73 -42.98 -0.41 -7.45
C ILE A 73 -42.03 -0.25 -8.63
N GLY A 74 -42.56 0.09 -9.80
CA GLY A 74 -41.78 0.44 -10.99
C GLY A 74 -41.88 1.93 -11.33
N ARG A 75 -41.11 2.36 -12.35
CA ARG A 75 -41.00 3.74 -12.84
C ARG A 75 -42.32 4.52 -12.93
N LYS A 76 -43.36 3.94 -13.54
CA LYS A 76 -44.68 4.59 -13.67
C LYS A 76 -45.34 4.86 -12.32
N GLY A 77 -45.18 3.93 -11.37
CA GLY A 77 -45.71 4.06 -10.02
C GLY A 77 -45.00 5.16 -9.24
N ILE A 78 -43.67 5.21 -9.33
CA ILE A 78 -42.85 6.25 -8.70
C ILE A 78 -43.24 7.64 -9.23
N ARG A 79 -43.25 7.81 -10.56
CA ARG A 79 -43.65 9.08 -11.20
C ARG A 79 -45.05 9.52 -10.82
N ARG A 80 -45.98 8.57 -10.64
CA ARG A 80 -47.34 8.88 -10.18
C ARG A 80 -47.33 9.40 -8.74
N LEU A 81 -46.67 8.69 -7.83
CA LEU A 81 -46.58 9.08 -6.42
C LEU A 81 -45.92 10.46 -6.28
N ILE A 82 -44.81 10.71 -6.98
CA ILE A 82 -44.10 11.99 -6.92
C ILE A 82 -44.94 13.11 -7.57
N ARG A 83 -45.29 12.98 -8.85
CA ARG A 83 -45.86 14.10 -9.62
C ARG A 83 -47.34 14.36 -9.33
N LYS A 84 -48.11 13.33 -9.01
CA LYS A 84 -49.57 13.46 -8.80
C LYS A 84 -49.96 13.47 -7.33
N GLU A 85 -49.23 12.73 -6.49
CA GLU A 85 -49.61 12.50 -5.10
C GLU A 85 -48.69 13.25 -4.10
N GLY A 86 -47.68 13.98 -4.61
CA GLY A 86 -46.79 14.80 -3.79
C GLY A 86 -45.85 14.00 -2.89
N ALA A 87 -45.41 12.82 -3.33
CA ALA A 87 -44.32 12.10 -2.67
C ALA A 87 -43.00 12.84 -2.84
N ASP A 88 -42.23 12.92 -1.77
CA ASP A 88 -40.91 13.52 -1.72
C ASP A 88 -39.83 12.49 -2.09
N PRO A 89 -39.15 12.60 -3.25
CA PRO A 89 -38.07 11.70 -3.65
C PRO A 89 -36.82 11.82 -2.78
N ASN A 90 -36.64 12.94 -2.07
CA ASN A 90 -35.48 13.24 -1.24
C ASN A 90 -35.70 12.90 0.23
N LEU A 91 -36.79 12.18 0.53
CA LEU A 91 -37.13 11.80 1.88
C LEU A 91 -36.00 10.99 2.52
N VAL A 92 -35.62 11.41 3.71
CA VAL A 92 -34.70 10.71 4.58
C VAL A 92 -35.49 10.12 5.75
N ILE A 93 -35.34 8.81 5.96
CA ILE A 93 -36.03 8.07 7.00
C ILE A 93 -35.05 7.54 8.04
N ARG A 94 -35.57 7.23 9.23
CA ARG A 94 -34.85 6.50 10.27
C ARG A 94 -35.33 5.07 10.31
N ILE A 95 -34.41 4.13 10.45
CA ILE A 95 -34.74 2.70 10.49
C ILE A 95 -34.21 2.10 11.78
N LEU A 96 -35.09 1.43 12.51
CA LEU A 96 -34.81 0.78 13.78
C LEU A 96 -35.25 -0.69 13.77
N PRO A 97 -34.64 -1.54 14.59
CA PRO A 97 -35.10 -2.91 14.79
C PRO A 97 -36.44 -2.89 15.50
N LYS A 98 -37.33 -3.81 15.16
CA LYS A 98 -38.65 -3.87 15.80
C LYS A 98 -38.51 -4.03 17.32
N GLY A 99 -39.17 -3.12 18.04
CA GLY A 99 -39.27 -3.19 19.51
C GLY A 99 -38.05 -2.69 20.27
N VAL A 100 -37.07 -2.10 19.59
CA VAL A 100 -35.93 -1.42 20.24
C VAL A 100 -36.24 0.07 20.33
N ALA A 101 -36.19 0.63 21.54
CA ALA A 101 -36.44 2.06 21.72
C ALA A 101 -35.29 2.87 21.10
N ALA A 102 -35.59 4.03 20.51
CA ALA A 102 -34.58 4.89 19.90
C ALA A 102 -33.47 5.32 20.88
N SER A 103 -33.78 5.36 22.18
CA SER A 103 -32.82 5.64 23.26
C SER A 103 -31.83 4.49 23.54
N GLU A 104 -32.16 3.28 23.11
CA GLU A 104 -31.35 2.07 23.35
C GLU A 104 -30.36 1.81 22.22
N VAL A 105 -30.58 2.40 21.04
CA VAL A 105 -29.70 2.27 19.88
C VAL A 105 -28.62 3.35 19.93
N ALA A 106 -27.36 2.94 19.87
CA ALA A 106 -26.24 3.89 19.90
C ALA A 106 -26.10 4.72 18.62
N ARG A 107 -26.64 4.22 17.50
CA ARG A 107 -26.66 4.90 16.21
C ARG A 107 -27.96 4.58 15.48
N ILE A 108 -28.75 5.60 15.21
CA ILE A 108 -29.94 5.48 14.37
C ILE A 108 -29.48 5.58 12.91
N SER A 109 -29.78 4.55 12.11
CA SER A 109 -29.50 4.58 10.68
C SER A 109 -30.45 5.55 9.99
N VAL A 110 -29.88 6.59 9.39
CA VAL A 110 -30.59 7.61 8.62
C VAL A 110 -30.35 7.31 7.14
N VAL A 111 -31.40 7.01 6.39
CA VAL A 111 -31.31 6.46 5.02
C VAL A 111 -32.22 7.23 4.08
N SER A 112 -31.69 7.66 2.92
CA SER A 112 -32.52 8.25 1.87
C SER A 112 -33.32 7.17 1.15
N ILE A 113 -34.52 7.49 0.65
CA ILE A 113 -35.29 6.49 -0.11
C ILE A 113 -34.63 6.14 -1.46
N LEU A 114 -33.77 7.00 -2.00
CA LEU A 114 -32.91 6.66 -3.13
C LEU A 114 -31.90 5.57 -2.75
N ALA A 115 -31.27 5.69 -1.57
CA ALA A 115 -30.34 4.68 -1.09
C ALA A 115 -31.01 3.30 -0.98
N LEU A 116 -32.25 3.27 -0.49
CA LEU A 116 -33.04 2.04 -0.43
C LEU A 116 -33.26 1.43 -1.82
N ALA A 117 -33.27 2.22 -2.89
CA ALA A 117 -33.49 1.74 -4.26
C ALA A 117 -32.23 1.11 -4.90
N ILE A 118 -31.06 1.24 -4.28
CA ILE A 118 -29.82 0.66 -4.79
C ILE A 118 -29.68 -0.78 -4.27
N ASP A 119 -29.50 -1.73 -5.19
CA ASP A 119 -29.17 -3.11 -4.84
C ASP A 119 -27.70 -3.24 -4.47
N ASP A 120 -27.44 -4.18 -3.56
CA ASP A 120 -26.11 -4.64 -3.18
C ASP A 120 -25.88 -6.05 -3.74
N PRO A 121 -25.29 -6.18 -4.94
CA PRO A 121 -25.09 -7.49 -5.58
C PRO A 121 -24.17 -8.43 -4.80
N HIS A 122 -23.27 -7.88 -4.00
CA HIS A 122 -22.28 -8.65 -3.25
C HIS A 122 -22.75 -8.95 -1.82
N GLY A 123 -23.88 -8.37 -1.40
CA GLY A 123 -24.27 -8.37 0.01
C GLY A 123 -23.19 -7.75 0.91
N ALA A 124 -22.29 -6.95 0.34
CA ALA A 124 -21.11 -6.43 1.03
C ALA A 124 -21.44 -5.16 1.83
N VAL A 125 -22.50 -4.45 1.45
CA VAL A 125 -22.85 -3.15 2.03
C VAL A 125 -24.18 -3.15 2.77
N PRO A 126 -24.12 -3.22 4.10
CA PRO A 126 -25.23 -2.87 4.98
C PRO A 126 -25.45 -1.36 4.92
N PHE A 127 -26.44 -0.92 4.16
CA PHE A 127 -26.94 0.45 4.31
C PHE A 127 -27.72 0.65 5.63
N MET A 128 -28.00 -0.43 6.37
CA MET A 128 -28.65 -0.39 7.67
C MET A 128 -27.94 -1.31 8.66
N TRP A 129 -27.23 -0.68 9.58
CA TRP A 129 -26.80 -1.33 10.80
C TRP A 129 -27.91 -1.19 11.84
N VAL A 130 -28.36 -2.34 12.32
CA VAL A 130 -29.06 -2.46 13.57
C VAL A 130 -28.02 -2.77 14.64
N VAL A 131 -27.81 -1.84 15.56
CA VAL A 131 -27.03 -2.11 16.77
C VAL A 131 -27.98 -2.71 17.80
N ASP A 132 -27.84 -4.01 18.09
CA ASP A 132 -28.63 -4.61 19.16
C ASP A 132 -28.28 -3.93 20.51
N PRO A 133 -29.29 -3.59 21.34
CA PRO A 133 -29.04 -3.07 22.68
C PRO A 133 -28.27 -4.10 23.50
N LYS A 134 -27.35 -3.62 24.35
CA LYS A 134 -26.57 -4.52 25.22
C LYS A 134 -27.56 -5.31 26.09
N PRO A 135 -27.47 -6.65 26.17
CA PRO A 135 -28.01 -7.35 27.32
C PRO A 135 -27.25 -6.84 28.56
N ASP A 136 -27.97 -6.45 29.60
CA ASP A 136 -27.38 -5.91 30.83
C ASP A 136 -26.24 -6.82 31.33
N GLY A 137 -25.03 -6.26 31.42
CA GLY A 137 -23.88 -6.90 32.09
C GLY A 137 -22.85 -7.63 31.21
N GLN A 138 -22.93 -7.63 29.88
CA GLN A 138 -21.84 -8.16 29.03
C GLN A 138 -20.97 -7.08 28.38
N GLU A 139 -19.65 -7.27 28.47
CA GLU A 139 -18.62 -6.42 27.84
C GLU A 139 -18.38 -6.74 26.37
N HIS A 140 -19.04 -7.77 25.82
CA HIS A 140 -18.84 -8.17 24.43
C HIS A 140 -19.34 -7.11 23.42
N PRO A 141 -18.68 -7.00 22.24
CA PRO A 141 -19.07 -6.05 21.21
C PRO A 141 -20.49 -6.34 20.72
N ARG A 142 -21.26 -5.28 20.50
CA ARG A 142 -22.64 -5.31 19.97
C ARG A 142 -22.71 -6.12 18.69
N GLU A 143 -23.63 -7.09 18.61
CA GLU A 143 -23.92 -7.76 17.35
C GLU A 143 -24.62 -6.73 16.43
N GLU A 144 -23.93 -6.35 15.36
CA GLU A 144 -24.53 -5.52 14.32
C GLU A 144 -25.29 -6.44 13.35
N ARG A 145 -26.62 -6.35 13.31
CA ARG A 145 -27.44 -7.12 12.38
C ARG A 145 -27.60 -6.37 11.07
N LEU A 146 -27.32 -7.08 9.99
CA LEU A 146 -27.36 -6.58 8.63
C LEU A 146 -28.77 -6.75 8.06
N MET A 147 -29.40 -5.65 7.67
CA MET A 147 -30.69 -5.72 7.00
C MET A 147 -30.50 -5.86 5.49
N MET A 148 -30.82 -7.05 4.97
CA MET A 148 -30.86 -7.31 3.53
C MET A 148 -32.24 -6.95 2.99
N LEU A 149 -32.32 -5.98 2.08
CA LEU A 149 -33.51 -5.77 1.26
C LEU A 149 -33.53 -6.79 0.11
N PRO A 150 -34.72 -7.19 -0.39
CA PRO A 150 -34.80 -7.96 -1.62
C PRO A 150 -34.16 -7.18 -2.78
N THR A 151 -33.55 -7.88 -3.73
CA THR A 151 -33.01 -7.27 -4.95
C THR A 151 -34.11 -6.97 -5.95
N TRP A 152 -33.87 -6.02 -6.86
CA TRP A 152 -34.76 -5.81 -8.00
C TRP A 152 -34.77 -7.05 -8.91
N PRO A 153 -35.91 -7.40 -9.53
CA PRO A 153 -35.98 -8.56 -10.42
C PRO A 153 -35.03 -8.49 -11.61
N THR A 154 -34.72 -7.28 -12.10
CA THR A 154 -33.73 -7.04 -13.15
C THR A 154 -33.01 -5.72 -12.91
N ARG A 155 -31.78 -5.60 -13.43
CA ARG A 155 -31.02 -4.34 -13.44
C ARG A 155 -31.74 -3.21 -14.16
N GLN A 156 -32.43 -3.53 -15.26
CA GLN A 156 -33.21 -2.53 -16.00
C GLN A 156 -34.30 -1.90 -15.12
N ILE A 157 -34.97 -2.69 -14.27
CA ILE A 157 -35.99 -2.16 -13.34
C ILE A 157 -35.34 -1.26 -12.29
N GLN A 158 -34.18 -1.63 -11.76
CA GLN A 158 -33.42 -0.78 -10.84
C GLN A 158 -33.10 0.57 -11.50
N MET A 159 -32.57 0.56 -12.72
CA MET A 159 -32.24 1.79 -13.47
C MET A 159 -33.47 2.65 -13.72
N ASP A 160 -34.57 2.04 -14.18
CA ASP A 160 -35.87 2.71 -14.37
C ASP A 160 -36.42 3.35 -13.09
N VAL A 161 -36.13 2.74 -11.93
CA VAL A 161 -36.49 3.26 -10.61
C VAL A 161 -35.58 4.41 -10.20
N LEU A 162 -34.25 4.27 -10.35
CA LEU A 162 -33.29 5.35 -10.07
C LEU A 162 -33.60 6.57 -10.93
N GLU A 163 -33.75 6.41 -12.25
CA GLU A 163 -34.12 7.49 -13.18
C GLU A 163 -35.45 8.19 -12.79
N ALA A 164 -36.36 7.49 -12.12
CA ALA A 164 -37.61 8.07 -11.64
C ALA A 164 -37.48 8.82 -10.30
N LEU A 165 -36.47 8.48 -9.49
CA LEU A 165 -36.20 9.06 -8.17
C LEU A 165 -35.20 10.22 -8.24
N ILE A 166 -34.35 10.29 -9.28
CA ILE A 166 -33.27 11.28 -9.35
C ILE A 166 -33.84 12.70 -9.53
N ALA A 167 -33.81 13.43 -8.41
CA ALA A 167 -33.81 14.89 -8.34
C ALA A 167 -32.66 15.40 -7.42
N GLY A 168 -31.62 14.57 -7.20
CA GLY A 168 -30.42 14.92 -6.42
C GLY A 168 -30.18 14.06 -5.16
N GLY A 169 -30.20 12.73 -5.27
CA GLY A 169 -29.90 11.86 -4.12
C GLY A 169 -28.44 11.36 -4.05
N PRO A 170 -28.01 10.78 -2.91
CA PRO A 170 -26.60 10.56 -2.60
C PRO A 170 -25.99 9.39 -3.40
N ILE A 171 -24.95 9.70 -4.16
CA ILE A 171 -24.18 8.73 -4.96
C ILE A 171 -23.32 7.78 -4.12
N GLY A 172 -22.98 8.17 -2.89
CA GLY A 172 -22.16 7.37 -1.97
C GLY A 172 -22.69 5.95 -1.75
N VAL A 173 -24.02 5.75 -1.83
CA VAL A 173 -24.62 4.42 -1.67
C VAL A 173 -24.27 3.50 -2.83
N GLY A 174 -24.36 3.97 -4.08
CA GLY A 174 -23.93 3.17 -5.24
C GLY A 174 -22.44 2.83 -5.19
N MET A 175 -21.64 3.78 -4.70
CA MET A 175 -20.21 3.61 -4.53
C MET A 175 -19.90 2.51 -3.52
N TRP A 176 -20.51 2.58 -2.33
CA TRP A 176 -20.27 1.60 -1.29
C TRP A 176 -20.76 0.22 -1.70
N SER A 177 -21.96 0.05 -2.27
CA SER A 177 -22.44 -1.27 -2.73
C SER A 177 -21.67 -1.87 -3.91
N ALA A 178 -20.64 -1.19 -4.41
CA ALA A 178 -19.93 -1.55 -5.62
C ALA A 178 -20.89 -1.75 -6.83
N ASN A 179 -21.97 -0.97 -6.87
CA ASN A 179 -22.99 -1.05 -7.92
C ASN A 179 -22.62 -0.08 -9.04
N LEU A 180 -21.76 -0.54 -9.94
CA LEU A 180 -21.21 0.24 -11.05
C LEU A 180 -22.29 0.89 -11.91
N GLU A 181 -23.34 0.14 -12.25
CA GLU A 181 -24.41 0.64 -13.12
C GLU A 181 -25.20 1.77 -12.44
N ALA A 182 -25.44 1.65 -11.13
CA ALA A 182 -26.09 2.72 -10.36
C ALA A 182 -25.21 3.99 -10.31
N VAL A 183 -23.89 3.83 -10.12
CA VAL A 183 -22.95 4.97 -10.12
C VAL A 183 -22.94 5.65 -11.48
N ILE A 184 -22.79 4.90 -12.57
CA ILE A 184 -22.81 5.44 -13.95
C ILE A 184 -24.11 6.21 -14.22
N GLU A 185 -25.26 5.67 -13.82
CA GLU A 185 -26.55 6.33 -14.05
C GLU A 185 -26.73 7.60 -13.20
N LEU A 186 -26.21 7.61 -11.96
CA LEU A 186 -26.21 8.80 -11.11
C LEU A 186 -25.28 9.88 -11.66
N LEU A 187 -24.09 9.51 -12.16
CA LEU A 187 -23.16 10.43 -12.81
C LEU A 187 -23.76 11.05 -14.08
N ARG A 188 -24.44 10.25 -14.92
CA ARG A 188 -25.17 10.76 -16.11
C ARG A 188 -26.26 11.77 -15.78
N SER A 189 -26.75 11.74 -14.55
CA SER A 189 -27.83 12.62 -14.08
C SER A 189 -27.32 13.90 -13.41
N ASP A 190 -26.02 14.20 -13.49
CA ASP A 190 -25.40 15.42 -12.95
C ASP A 190 -25.68 15.60 -11.45
N VAL A 191 -25.67 14.49 -10.71
CA VAL A 191 -25.78 14.51 -9.25
C VAL A 191 -24.54 15.18 -8.67
N ALA A 192 -24.72 16.08 -7.71
CA ALA A 192 -23.60 16.70 -7.01
C ALA A 192 -22.73 15.64 -6.32
N VAL A 193 -21.43 15.65 -6.64
CA VAL A 193 -20.43 14.72 -6.09
C VAL A 193 -19.50 15.38 -5.06
N ASP A 194 -19.43 16.72 -5.06
CA ASP A 194 -18.52 17.51 -4.23
C ASP A 194 -18.87 17.44 -2.74
N GLY A 195 -17.87 17.19 -1.90
CA GLY A 195 -17.98 17.19 -0.45
C GLY A 195 -18.59 15.93 0.17
N ASP A 196 -18.95 14.94 -0.66
CA ASP A 196 -19.45 13.63 -0.21
C ASP A 196 -18.31 12.61 0.02
N TRP A 197 -17.05 13.03 -0.17
CA TRP A 197 -15.84 12.22 0.06
C TRP A 197 -15.88 10.89 -0.71
N LEU A 198 -16.32 10.95 -1.96
CA LEU A 198 -16.63 9.75 -2.74
C LEU A 198 -15.39 9.01 -3.25
N ALA A 199 -14.21 9.63 -3.24
CA ALA A 199 -12.95 8.93 -3.47
C ALA A 199 -12.44 8.17 -2.22
N PHE A 200 -13.12 8.33 -1.07
CA PHE A 200 -12.69 7.78 0.19
C PHE A 200 -13.27 6.38 0.34
N MET A 201 -12.39 5.40 0.56
CA MET A 201 -12.86 4.05 0.84
C MET A 201 -13.78 4.02 2.07
N PRO A 202 -14.89 3.27 2.01
CA PRO A 202 -15.82 3.18 3.12
C PRO A 202 -15.12 2.74 4.41
N ARG A 203 -15.41 3.44 5.51
CA ARG A 203 -14.87 3.08 6.83
C ARG A 203 -15.25 1.65 7.16
N ARG A 204 -14.25 0.84 7.52
CA ARG A 204 -14.49 -0.49 8.07
C ARG A 204 -15.31 -0.38 9.36
N THR A 205 -16.52 -0.93 9.34
CA THR A 205 -17.18 -1.39 10.55
C THR A 205 -16.77 -2.85 10.79
N GLY A 206 -16.79 -3.31 12.05
CA GLY A 206 -16.24 -4.62 12.43
C GLY A 206 -16.86 -5.83 11.70
N VAL A 207 -18.03 -5.66 11.09
CA VAL A 207 -18.72 -6.73 10.35
C VAL A 207 -18.35 -6.79 8.86
N LEU A 208 -17.84 -5.70 8.26
CA LEU A 208 -17.34 -5.68 6.88
C LEU A 208 -16.16 -6.64 6.65
N GLU A 209 -15.40 -6.99 7.69
CA GLU A 209 -14.25 -7.90 7.58
C GLU A 209 -14.63 -9.29 7.07
N LYS A 210 -15.89 -9.73 7.24
CA LYS A 210 -16.35 -11.04 6.76
C LYS A 210 -16.69 -11.09 5.27
N ARG A 211 -16.75 -9.95 4.57
CA ARG A 211 -17.35 -9.86 3.21
C ARG A 211 -16.54 -9.08 2.17
N LEU A 212 -15.31 -8.69 2.48
CA LEU A 212 -14.38 -8.15 1.49
C LEU A 212 -13.78 -9.29 0.66
N ASP A 213 -14.62 -9.96 -0.13
CA ASP A 213 -14.14 -10.92 -1.12
C ASP A 213 -13.46 -10.22 -2.31
N HIS A 214 -12.79 -11.01 -3.13
CA HIS A 214 -12.05 -10.49 -4.27
C HIS A 214 -12.97 -9.81 -5.29
N ASP A 215 -14.14 -10.39 -5.55
CA ASP A 215 -15.09 -9.90 -6.55
C ASP A 215 -15.62 -8.52 -6.15
N TYR A 216 -16.00 -8.32 -4.89
CA TYR A 216 -16.43 -7.03 -4.37
C TYR A 216 -15.34 -5.97 -4.55
N LEU A 217 -14.08 -6.26 -4.19
CA LEU A 217 -12.99 -5.29 -4.35
C LEU A 217 -12.72 -4.93 -5.81
N VAL A 218 -12.87 -5.88 -6.75
CA VAL A 218 -12.77 -5.60 -8.20
C VAL A 218 -13.86 -4.61 -8.62
N HIS A 219 -15.10 -4.78 -8.15
CA HIS A 219 -16.20 -3.87 -8.48
C HIS A 219 -16.05 -2.51 -7.79
N VAL A 220 -15.55 -2.46 -6.54
CA VAL A 220 -15.20 -1.20 -5.87
C VAL A 220 -14.15 -0.44 -6.67
N LEU A 221 -13.12 -1.14 -7.18
CA LEU A 221 -12.09 -0.51 -8.02
C LEU A 221 -12.70 0.04 -9.32
N ALA A 222 -13.56 -0.73 -10.00
CA ALA A 222 -14.24 -0.26 -11.22
C ALA A 222 -15.11 0.98 -10.97
N VAL A 223 -15.82 1.00 -9.84
CA VAL A 223 -16.58 2.18 -9.39
C VAL A 223 -15.67 3.39 -9.18
N HIS A 224 -14.52 3.23 -8.52
CA HIS A 224 -13.58 4.34 -8.31
C HIS A 224 -12.98 4.82 -9.65
N GLN A 225 -12.74 3.91 -10.60
CA GLN A 225 -12.26 4.26 -11.94
C GLN A 225 -13.27 5.15 -12.66
N GLU A 226 -14.52 4.70 -12.81
CA GLU A 226 -15.57 5.50 -13.47
C GLU A 226 -15.80 6.85 -12.76
N LEU A 227 -15.81 6.85 -11.43
CA LEU A 227 -16.01 8.06 -10.64
C LEU A 227 -14.87 9.08 -10.84
N LEU A 228 -13.61 8.64 -10.78
CA LEU A 228 -12.44 9.51 -10.89
C LEU A 228 -12.10 9.90 -12.34
N GLU A 229 -12.54 9.11 -13.32
CA GLU A 229 -12.51 9.50 -14.74
C GLU A 229 -13.52 10.61 -15.03
N ALA A 230 -14.71 10.56 -14.43
CA ALA A 230 -15.72 11.60 -14.56
C ALA A 230 -15.39 12.87 -13.75
N HIS A 231 -14.86 12.69 -12.53
CA HIS A 231 -14.63 13.74 -11.54
C HIS A 231 -13.25 13.60 -10.86
N PRO A 232 -12.14 13.91 -11.56
CA PRO A 232 -10.79 13.77 -11.03
C PRO A 232 -10.51 14.66 -9.81
N GLU A 233 -11.24 15.76 -9.63
CA GLU A 233 -11.14 16.66 -8.48
C GLU A 233 -11.38 15.95 -7.13
N LEU A 234 -12.18 14.88 -7.13
CA LEU A 234 -12.48 14.07 -5.94
C LEU A 234 -11.23 13.42 -5.34
N ALA A 235 -10.20 13.16 -6.16
CA ALA A 235 -8.92 12.64 -5.70
C ALA A 235 -8.15 13.63 -4.79
N THR A 236 -8.44 14.92 -4.94
CA THR A 236 -7.78 16.01 -4.19
C THR A 236 -8.62 16.54 -3.03
N GLU A 237 -9.84 16.04 -2.86
CA GLU A 237 -10.69 16.41 -1.73
C GLU A 237 -10.02 16.09 -0.39
N VAL A 238 -10.28 16.95 0.59
CA VAL A 238 -9.85 16.75 1.97
C VAL A 238 -11.06 16.83 2.88
N ASP A 239 -11.07 16.00 3.91
CA ASP A 239 -12.11 16.05 4.94
C ASP A 239 -11.79 17.06 6.06
N GLN A 240 -12.60 17.03 7.12
CA GLN A 240 -12.46 17.92 8.27
C GLN A 240 -11.11 17.79 9.01
N GLU A 241 -10.44 16.64 8.88
CA GLU A 241 -9.11 16.36 9.45
C GLU A 241 -8.00 16.70 8.45
N GLN A 242 -8.32 17.37 7.33
CA GLN A 242 -7.43 17.59 6.19
C GLN A 242 -6.86 16.28 5.61
N CYS A 243 -7.58 15.16 5.78
CA CYS A 243 -7.17 13.89 5.21
C CYS A 243 -7.67 13.78 3.77
N ASN A 244 -6.76 13.55 2.83
CA ASN A 244 -7.10 13.18 1.46
C ASN A 244 -7.41 11.66 1.34
N PRO A 245 -7.87 11.15 0.18
CA PRO A 245 -8.20 9.74 -0.01
C PRO A 245 -7.07 8.77 0.37
N ALA A 246 -5.81 9.11 0.10
CA ALA A 246 -4.66 8.26 0.46
C ALA A 246 -4.49 8.09 1.98
N HIS A 247 -4.76 9.13 2.78
CA HIS A 247 -4.77 9.01 4.24
C HIS A 247 -5.83 8.01 4.71
N ARG A 248 -7.02 8.08 4.13
CA ARG A 248 -8.15 7.24 4.55
C ARG A 248 -7.99 5.81 4.09
N LEU A 249 -7.44 5.60 2.91
CA LEU A 249 -6.99 4.29 2.46
C LEU A 249 -5.91 3.70 3.40
N SER A 250 -5.03 4.54 3.94
CA SER A 250 -3.97 4.14 4.88
C SER A 250 -4.49 3.72 6.26
N MET A 251 -5.66 4.22 6.68
CA MET A 251 -6.32 3.79 7.92
C MET A 251 -6.95 2.41 7.80
N ILE A 252 -7.29 2.01 6.57
CA ILE A 252 -7.84 0.70 6.32
C ILE A 252 -6.68 -0.29 6.44
N ASN A 253 -6.90 -1.35 7.21
CA ASN A 253 -5.97 -2.46 7.30
C ASN A 253 -6.44 -3.52 6.28
N PRO A 254 -6.13 -3.39 4.97
CA PRO A 254 -6.73 -4.26 3.96
C PRO A 254 -6.49 -5.73 4.31
N LEU A 255 -7.49 -6.56 3.97
CA LEU A 255 -7.25 -8.00 3.81
C LEU A 255 -6.15 -8.16 2.74
N PRO A 256 -5.43 -9.28 2.69
CA PRO A 256 -4.21 -9.44 1.88
C PRO A 256 -4.51 -9.53 0.37
N LEU A 257 -5.04 -8.46 -0.21
CA LEU A 257 -5.28 -8.28 -1.63
C LEU A 257 -4.37 -7.16 -2.10
N ASP A 258 -3.08 -7.49 -2.16
CA ASP A 258 -2.00 -6.57 -2.53
C ASP A 258 -2.31 -5.87 -3.87
N GLY A 259 -2.89 -6.59 -4.84
CA GLY A 259 -3.26 -6.04 -6.16
C GLY A 259 -4.29 -4.91 -6.12
N PHE A 260 -5.33 -4.99 -5.28
CA PHE A 260 -6.34 -3.94 -5.16
C PHE A 260 -5.74 -2.65 -4.60
N THR A 261 -4.93 -2.79 -3.55
CA THR A 261 -4.33 -1.64 -2.85
C THR A 261 -3.38 -0.88 -3.77
N HIS A 262 -2.56 -1.58 -4.55
CA HIS A 262 -1.71 -0.98 -5.58
C HIS A 262 -2.54 -0.26 -6.65
N ALA A 263 -3.52 -0.96 -7.24
CA ALA A 263 -4.32 -0.39 -8.32
C ALA A 263 -5.11 0.87 -7.91
N LEU A 264 -5.68 0.87 -6.71
CA LEU A 264 -6.41 2.03 -6.20
C LEU A 264 -5.46 3.19 -5.86
N LEU A 265 -4.29 2.92 -5.27
CA LEU A 265 -3.31 3.98 -4.99
C LEU A 265 -2.74 4.58 -6.28
N ASP A 266 -2.47 3.76 -7.29
CA ASP A 266 -2.01 4.20 -8.61
C ASP A 266 -3.06 5.07 -9.31
N LEU A 267 -4.35 4.68 -9.24
CA LEU A 267 -5.48 5.45 -9.74
C LEU A 267 -5.60 6.81 -9.02
N LEU A 268 -5.56 6.81 -7.68
CA LEU A 268 -5.61 8.04 -6.90
C LEU A 268 -4.44 8.97 -7.24
N SER A 269 -3.23 8.41 -7.39
CA SER A 269 -2.03 9.17 -7.75
C SER A 269 -2.10 9.73 -9.17
N SER A 270 -2.65 8.98 -10.14
CA SER A 270 -2.80 9.46 -11.52
C SER A 270 -3.84 10.58 -11.64
N CYS A 271 -4.84 10.59 -10.76
CA CYS A 271 -5.83 11.67 -10.63
C CYS A 271 -5.35 12.86 -9.76
N GLY A 272 -4.09 12.86 -9.29
CA GLY A 272 -3.49 14.01 -8.61
C GLY A 272 -3.52 13.97 -7.08
N THR A 273 -3.85 12.84 -6.46
CA THR A 273 -3.73 12.69 -5.00
C THR A 273 -2.28 12.88 -4.56
N ASP A 274 -2.02 13.84 -3.68
CA ASP A 274 -0.69 14.01 -3.07
C ASP A 274 -0.44 12.96 -1.98
N LEU A 275 0.44 12.00 -2.27
CA LEU A 275 0.84 10.93 -1.35
C LEU A 275 1.76 11.40 -0.22
N THR A 276 2.18 12.67 -0.24
CA THR A 276 3.08 13.31 0.75
C THR A 276 2.40 14.40 1.56
N ALA A 277 1.16 14.76 1.22
CA ALA A 277 0.39 15.79 1.90
C ALA A 277 0.28 15.49 3.40
N ALA A 278 0.42 16.51 4.23
CA ALA A 278 0.24 16.39 5.67
C ALA A 278 -1.19 16.76 6.04
N ASN A 279 -1.84 15.93 6.85
CA ASN A 279 -3.17 16.23 7.40
C ASN A 279 -3.11 17.28 8.53
N ALA A 280 -4.22 17.52 9.22
CA ALA A 280 -4.32 18.53 10.29
C ALA A 280 -3.40 18.25 11.49
N GLU A 281 -2.99 16.98 11.69
CA GLU A 281 -2.02 16.58 12.72
C GLU A 281 -0.57 16.58 12.22
N GLY A 282 -0.33 17.02 10.98
CA GLY A 282 0.98 16.97 10.35
C GLY A 282 1.42 15.54 10.00
N LYS A 283 0.49 14.60 9.81
CA LYS A 283 0.79 13.22 9.42
C LYS A 283 0.58 13.06 7.93
N SER A 284 1.56 12.45 7.25
CA SER A 284 1.42 11.99 5.87
C SER A 284 0.55 10.72 5.79
N PRO A 285 0.11 10.29 4.60
CA PRO A 285 -0.51 8.97 4.41
C PRO A 285 0.37 7.83 4.97
N LEU A 286 1.69 7.94 4.81
CA LEU A 286 2.63 6.95 5.34
C LEU A 286 2.63 6.93 6.88
N ASP A 287 2.57 8.09 7.54
CA ASP A 287 2.48 8.15 9.01
C ASP A 287 1.17 7.55 9.52
N VAL A 288 0.05 7.79 8.82
CA VAL A 288 -1.24 7.19 9.13
C VAL A 288 -1.20 5.67 8.94
N ALA A 289 -0.63 5.19 7.83
CA ALA A 289 -0.46 3.76 7.55
C ALA A 289 0.41 3.07 8.62
N VAL A 290 1.52 3.73 9.00
CA VAL A 290 2.36 3.29 10.10
C VAL A 290 1.51 3.21 11.36
N SER A 291 0.79 4.26 11.75
CA SER A 291 -0.02 4.30 12.97
C SER A 291 -1.06 3.17 13.03
N ALA A 292 -1.75 2.91 11.93
CA ALA A 292 -2.77 1.86 11.81
C ALA A 292 -2.19 0.43 11.72
N ALA A 293 -0.87 0.27 11.66
CA ALA A 293 -0.21 -1.00 11.32
C ALA A 293 -0.73 -1.62 10.02
N SER A 294 -1.01 -0.76 9.04
CA SER A 294 -1.62 -1.13 7.76
C SER A 294 -0.57 -1.69 6.78
N LEU A 295 -1.00 -2.63 5.94
CA LEU A 295 -0.21 -3.11 4.79
C LEU A 295 0.07 -2.00 3.77
N MET A 296 -0.66 -0.88 3.84
CA MET A 296 -0.41 0.29 3.00
C MET A 296 1.01 0.84 3.13
N VAL A 297 1.70 0.63 4.25
CA VAL A 297 3.12 0.97 4.40
C VAL A 297 3.96 0.33 3.29
N PHE A 298 3.66 -0.91 2.90
CA PHE A 298 4.46 -1.64 1.92
C PHE A 298 4.32 -1.04 0.52
N VAL A 299 3.10 -0.63 0.16
CA VAL A 299 2.74 0.00 -1.11
C VAL A 299 3.27 1.43 -1.16
N LEU A 300 3.01 2.25 -0.14
CA LEU A 300 3.49 3.63 -0.06
C LEU A 300 5.02 3.70 -0.07
N CYS A 301 5.70 2.82 0.66
CA CYS A 301 7.15 2.83 0.60
C CYS A 301 7.67 2.45 -0.79
N GLU A 302 6.91 1.66 -1.57
CA GLU A 302 7.23 1.30 -2.95
C GLU A 302 7.12 2.48 -3.92
N THR A 303 6.08 3.29 -3.77
CA THR A 303 5.79 4.45 -4.64
C THR A 303 6.60 5.71 -4.26
N LEU A 304 6.81 5.97 -2.97
CA LEU A 304 7.46 7.19 -2.49
C LEU A 304 8.98 7.22 -2.71
N ALA A 305 9.52 8.43 -2.90
CA ALA A 305 10.97 8.69 -2.89
C ALA A 305 11.57 8.48 -1.48
N VAL A 306 12.87 8.20 -1.38
CA VAL A 306 13.52 7.94 -0.08
C VAL A 306 13.40 9.13 0.87
N ALA A 307 13.56 10.34 0.34
CA ALA A 307 13.44 11.56 1.12
C ALA A 307 12.06 11.70 1.78
N GLU A 308 11.01 11.22 1.12
CA GLU A 308 9.64 11.25 1.63
C GLU A 308 9.40 10.15 2.66
N VAL A 309 9.96 8.95 2.46
CA VAL A 309 9.89 7.84 3.45
C VAL A 309 10.55 8.20 4.78
N ASP A 310 11.57 9.07 4.75
CA ASP A 310 12.31 9.51 5.92
C ASP A 310 11.96 10.94 6.36
N ARG A 311 10.93 11.55 5.76
CA ARG A 311 10.51 12.92 6.05
C ARG A 311 9.93 13.00 7.47
N PRO A 312 10.43 13.90 8.34
CA PRO A 312 9.81 14.09 9.64
C PRO A 312 8.48 14.83 9.51
N SER A 313 7.50 14.44 10.34
CA SER A 313 6.24 15.17 10.50
C SER A 313 6.52 16.62 10.91
N PRO A 314 5.90 17.63 10.28
CA PRO A 314 6.10 19.04 10.64
C PRO A 314 5.63 19.39 12.06
N VAL A 315 4.74 18.58 12.65
CA VAL A 315 4.16 18.84 13.99
C VAL A 315 4.94 18.11 15.08
N THR A 316 5.20 16.82 14.89
CA THR A 316 5.84 15.98 15.92
C THR A 316 7.36 15.85 15.75
N ASN A 317 7.90 16.23 14.59
CA ASN A 317 9.28 15.97 14.18
C ASN A 317 9.67 14.47 14.19
N PHE A 318 8.69 13.56 14.25
CA PHE A 318 8.93 12.13 14.13
C PHE A 318 8.97 11.73 12.67
N THR A 319 9.99 10.94 12.31
CA THR A 319 9.99 10.20 11.04
C THR A 319 9.05 9.00 11.12
N PRO A 320 8.57 8.46 9.98
CA PRO A 320 7.76 7.23 9.97
C PRO A 320 8.43 6.06 10.72
N LEU A 321 9.76 5.96 10.67
CA LEU A 321 10.53 4.97 11.43
C LEU A 321 10.47 5.21 12.95
N SER A 322 10.53 6.47 13.37
CA SER A 322 10.38 6.87 14.78
C SER A 322 8.99 6.53 15.30
N LEU A 323 7.97 6.82 14.48
CA LEU A 323 6.58 6.53 14.77
C LEU A 323 6.31 5.02 14.88
N ALA A 324 6.87 4.21 13.97
CA ALA A 324 6.76 2.76 14.02
C ALA A 324 7.40 2.17 15.30
N ALA A 325 8.56 2.71 15.70
CA ALA A 325 9.24 2.30 16.94
C ALA A 325 8.47 2.73 18.20
N LEU A 326 7.86 3.93 18.20
CA LEU A 326 6.96 4.38 19.27
C LEU A 326 5.82 3.39 19.48
N TYR A 327 5.10 3.04 18.41
CA TYR A 327 3.99 2.10 18.52
C TYR A 327 4.43 0.69 18.91
N LEU A 328 5.58 0.21 18.42
CA LEU A 328 6.12 -1.08 18.86
C LEU A 328 6.43 -1.10 20.37
N ALA A 329 6.95 -0.01 20.93
CA ALA A 329 7.20 0.10 22.37
C ALA A 329 5.87 0.07 23.14
N GLY A 330 4.90 0.90 22.75
CA GLY A 330 3.56 0.91 23.36
C GLY A 330 2.86 -0.44 23.29
N ASP A 331 2.85 -1.10 22.13
CA ASP A 331 2.23 -2.42 21.92
C ASP A 331 2.93 -3.52 22.74
N SER A 332 4.20 -3.33 23.13
CA SER A 332 4.93 -4.27 23.98
C SER A 332 4.55 -4.13 25.45
N GLU A 333 4.35 -2.89 25.92
CA GLU A 333 4.03 -2.55 27.31
C GLU A 333 2.56 -2.77 27.66
N HIS A 334 1.63 -2.49 26.73
CA HIS A 334 0.20 -2.62 27.00
C HIS A 334 -0.21 -4.08 27.26
N ASP A 335 -0.92 -4.32 28.35
CA ASP A 335 -1.54 -5.61 28.63
C ASP A 335 -2.86 -5.70 27.85
N TYR A 336 -2.86 -6.48 26.77
CA TYR A 336 -4.06 -6.73 25.98
C TYR A 336 -4.69 -8.03 26.46
N ASP A 337 -5.99 -8.02 26.74
CA ASP A 337 -6.75 -9.24 27.07
C ASP A 337 -6.60 -10.33 25.98
N ASN A 338 -6.41 -9.90 24.73
CA ASN A 338 -6.16 -10.79 23.60
C ASN A 338 -4.67 -10.89 23.24
N ILE A 339 -3.99 -11.87 23.85
CA ILE A 339 -2.57 -12.17 23.60
C ILE A 339 -2.27 -12.48 22.12
N VAL A 340 -3.20 -13.14 21.41
CA VAL A 340 -3.00 -13.49 19.99
C VAL A 340 -2.96 -12.22 19.15
N PHE A 341 -3.90 -11.31 19.37
CA PHE A 341 -3.95 -10.01 18.69
C PHE A 341 -2.69 -9.18 18.97
N LYS A 342 -2.24 -9.11 20.24
CA LYS A 342 -0.99 -8.45 20.63
C LYS A 342 0.22 -8.98 19.84
N LYS A 343 0.36 -10.31 19.74
CA LYS A 343 1.46 -10.93 18.98
C LYS A 343 1.41 -10.59 17.49
N VAL A 344 0.22 -10.59 16.89
CA VAL A 344 0.02 -10.20 15.49
C VAL A 344 0.41 -8.74 15.27
N LEU A 345 -0.03 -7.84 16.16
CA LEU A 345 0.27 -6.42 16.05
C LEU A 345 1.77 -6.15 16.21
N ILE A 346 2.41 -6.70 17.24
CA ILE A 346 3.87 -6.62 17.43
C ILE A 346 4.63 -7.13 16.20
N HIS A 347 4.20 -8.26 15.64
CA HIS A 347 4.82 -8.80 14.43
C HIS A 347 4.67 -7.85 13.23
N ARG A 348 3.48 -7.28 13.02
CA ARG A 348 3.25 -6.29 11.96
C ARG A 348 4.11 -5.04 12.15
N ARG A 349 4.21 -4.49 13.35
CA ARG A 349 5.07 -3.34 13.66
C ARG A 349 6.53 -3.60 13.33
N LYS A 350 7.06 -4.79 13.69
CA LYS A 350 8.42 -5.20 13.32
C LYS A 350 8.61 -5.25 11.81
N ASN A 351 7.65 -5.83 11.08
CA ASN A 351 7.72 -5.89 9.62
C ASN A 351 7.65 -4.49 8.99
N ILE A 352 6.85 -3.57 9.54
CA ILE A 352 6.81 -2.16 9.13
C ILE A 352 8.16 -1.49 9.34
N ILE A 353 8.77 -1.64 10.52
CA ILE A 353 10.12 -1.10 10.80
C ILE A 353 11.14 -1.65 9.79
N ARG A 354 11.15 -2.96 9.56
CA ARG A 354 12.05 -3.60 8.58
C ARG A 354 11.81 -3.05 7.18
N ARG A 355 10.54 -2.88 6.78
CA ARG A 355 10.16 -2.35 5.47
C ARG A 355 10.64 -0.91 5.28
N LEU A 356 10.45 -0.05 6.28
CA LEU A 356 10.94 1.33 6.27
C LEU A 356 12.47 1.38 6.15
N LEU A 357 13.19 0.57 6.95
CA LEU A 357 14.65 0.48 6.91
C LEU A 357 15.17 0.00 5.56
N ILE A 358 14.53 -1.04 4.99
CA ILE A 358 14.80 -1.50 3.62
C ILE A 358 14.64 -0.31 2.67
N ARG A 359 13.53 0.41 2.75
CA ARG A 359 13.20 1.52 1.84
C ARG A 359 13.95 2.83 2.11
N GLY A 360 14.96 2.79 2.96
CA GLY A 360 15.95 3.87 3.14
C GLY A 360 15.70 4.79 4.33
N ALA A 361 14.72 4.51 5.19
CA ALA A 361 14.51 5.27 6.42
C ALA A 361 15.76 5.21 7.32
N SER A 362 16.17 6.35 7.87
CA SER A 362 17.45 6.50 8.56
C SER A 362 17.30 6.46 10.07
N ILE A 363 17.99 5.51 10.72
CA ILE A 363 18.13 5.48 12.18
C ILE A 363 18.86 6.74 12.70
N ALA A 364 19.59 7.47 11.86
CA ALA A 364 20.25 8.72 12.25
C ALA A 364 19.27 9.88 12.47
N ASN A 365 18.12 9.84 11.78
CA ASN A 365 17.11 10.88 11.83
C ASN A 365 16.05 10.63 12.93
N MET A 366 16.14 9.49 13.62
CA MET A 366 15.32 9.24 14.81
C MET A 366 15.75 10.15 15.98
N PRO A 367 14.79 10.67 16.78
CA PRO A 367 15.09 11.34 18.03
C PRO A 367 16.04 10.54 18.93
N ASN A 368 16.85 11.24 19.73
CA ASN A 368 17.83 10.63 20.64
C ASN A 368 18.07 11.45 21.93
N ALA A 369 17.23 12.46 22.17
CA ALA A 369 17.44 13.41 23.26
C ALA A 369 17.10 12.76 24.61
N THR A 370 15.98 12.04 24.66
CA THR A 370 15.47 11.42 25.90
C THR A 370 15.87 9.95 26.02
N GLN A 371 15.67 9.38 27.20
CA GLN A 371 15.89 7.94 27.42
C GLN A 371 14.88 7.10 26.61
N GLU A 372 13.63 7.54 26.56
CA GLU A 372 12.57 6.88 25.78
C GLU A 372 12.90 6.88 24.27
N ASP A 373 13.44 7.99 23.75
CA ASP A 373 13.92 8.05 22.36
C ASP A 373 15.05 7.04 22.09
N ARG A 374 16.00 6.90 23.02
CA ARG A 374 17.09 5.92 22.90
C ARG A 374 16.56 4.49 22.90
N GLU A 375 15.54 4.19 23.69
CA GLU A 375 14.89 2.87 23.74
C GLU A 375 14.15 2.56 22.44
N ARG A 376 13.35 3.50 21.93
CA ARG A 376 12.69 3.38 20.61
C ARG A 376 13.73 3.18 19.50
N ARG A 377 14.83 3.94 19.53
CA ARG A 377 15.95 3.79 18.59
C ARG A 377 16.64 2.42 18.72
N ALA A 378 16.75 1.86 19.92
CA ALA A 378 17.28 0.52 20.13
C ALA A 378 16.37 -0.56 19.52
N LEU A 379 15.05 -0.41 19.57
CA LEU A 379 14.10 -1.30 18.89
C LEU A 379 14.32 -1.28 17.36
N ALA A 380 14.45 -0.11 16.76
CA ALA A 380 14.73 0.01 15.32
C ALA A 380 16.09 -0.61 14.95
N LYS A 381 17.13 -0.40 15.75
CA LYS A 381 18.45 -1.04 15.57
C LYS A 381 18.37 -2.57 15.61
N LYS A 382 17.59 -3.13 16.53
CA LYS A 382 17.39 -4.58 16.64
C LYS A 382 16.78 -5.16 15.37
N GLU A 383 15.74 -4.53 14.84
CA GLU A 383 15.13 -4.97 13.58
C GLU A 383 16.03 -4.71 12.37
N TYR A 384 16.89 -3.68 12.41
CA TYR A 384 17.86 -3.44 11.35
C TYR A 384 18.93 -4.54 11.25
N VAL A 385 19.35 -5.12 12.38
CA VAL A 385 20.25 -6.30 12.37
C VAL A 385 19.61 -7.47 11.62
N VAL A 386 18.29 -7.68 11.75
CA VAL A 386 17.56 -8.71 11.00
C VAL A 386 17.61 -8.41 9.50
N VAL A 387 17.31 -7.18 9.09
CA VAL A 387 17.40 -6.74 7.69
C VAL A 387 18.80 -6.96 7.13
N LEU A 388 19.85 -6.59 7.87
CA LEU A 388 21.23 -6.79 7.45
C LEU A 388 21.56 -8.28 7.33
N ASN A 389 21.02 -9.15 8.17
CA ASN A 389 21.23 -10.61 8.07
C ASN A 389 20.47 -11.25 6.90
N GLU A 390 19.35 -10.67 6.46
CA GLU A 390 18.60 -11.11 5.29
C GLU A 390 19.22 -10.61 3.97
N LEU A 391 19.93 -9.47 4.00
CA LEU A 391 20.49 -8.82 2.82
C LEU A 391 21.30 -9.74 1.87
N PRO A 392 22.24 -10.61 2.35
CA PRO A 392 22.97 -11.50 1.45
C PRO A 392 22.06 -12.43 0.64
N PHE A 393 20.97 -12.91 1.24
CA PHE A 393 20.02 -13.80 0.57
C PHE A 393 19.22 -13.04 -0.48
N VAL A 394 18.73 -11.84 -0.14
CA VAL A 394 18.00 -10.96 -1.07
C VAL A 394 18.88 -10.58 -2.27
N VAL A 395 20.15 -10.23 -2.03
CA VAL A 395 21.11 -9.91 -3.11
C VAL A 395 21.31 -11.11 -4.03
N MET A 396 21.54 -12.30 -3.49
CA MET A 396 21.77 -13.49 -4.30
C MET A 396 20.52 -13.94 -5.05
N ASP A 397 19.33 -13.84 -4.45
CA ASP A 397 18.05 -14.11 -5.13
C ASP A 397 17.90 -13.21 -6.37
N ARG A 398 18.20 -11.92 -6.24
CA ARG A 398 18.10 -10.96 -7.34
C ARG A 398 19.13 -11.19 -8.45
N VAL A 399 20.37 -11.50 -8.08
CA VAL A 399 21.38 -11.94 -9.06
C VAL A 399 20.93 -13.21 -9.78
N ASN A 400 20.36 -14.17 -9.05
CA ASN A 400 19.88 -15.41 -9.65
C ASN A 400 18.72 -15.18 -10.61
N LYS A 401 17.78 -14.28 -10.28
CA LYS A 401 16.69 -13.87 -11.17
C LYS A 401 17.22 -13.17 -12.43
N ALA A 402 18.16 -12.24 -12.27
CA ALA A 402 18.77 -11.54 -13.41
C ALA A 402 19.51 -12.47 -14.38
N LEU A 403 20.10 -13.56 -13.87
CA LEU A 403 20.79 -14.56 -14.67
C LEU A 403 19.90 -15.73 -15.11
N ALA A 404 18.64 -15.81 -14.65
CA ALA A 404 17.78 -16.96 -14.92
C ALA A 404 17.50 -17.15 -16.42
N PRO A 405 17.12 -16.12 -17.20
CA PRO A 405 16.84 -16.32 -18.63
C PRO A 405 18.07 -16.79 -19.42
N GLN A 406 19.26 -16.27 -19.10
CA GLN A 406 20.52 -16.76 -19.67
C GLN A 406 20.76 -18.23 -19.34
N ARG A 407 20.59 -18.63 -18.07
CA ARG A 407 20.81 -20.01 -17.61
C ARG A 407 19.87 -20.97 -18.32
N ASP A 408 18.59 -20.63 -18.40
CA ASP A 408 17.58 -21.48 -19.03
C ASP A 408 17.86 -21.66 -20.53
N ALA A 409 18.20 -20.57 -21.22
CA ALA A 409 18.56 -20.61 -22.63
C ALA A 409 19.86 -21.40 -22.88
N ALA A 410 20.88 -21.21 -22.04
CA ALA A 410 22.14 -21.95 -22.14
C ALA A 410 21.94 -23.46 -21.91
N ILE A 411 21.08 -23.85 -20.97
CA ILE A 411 20.74 -25.27 -20.75
C ILE A 411 20.07 -25.88 -21.98
N LEU A 412 19.13 -25.15 -22.59
CA LEU A 412 18.44 -25.60 -23.79
C LEU A 412 19.41 -25.72 -24.98
N MET A 413 20.20 -24.69 -25.24
CA MET A 413 21.15 -24.66 -26.36
C MET A 413 22.26 -25.71 -26.21
N ALA A 414 22.77 -25.94 -25.00
CA ALA A 414 23.79 -26.97 -24.78
C ALA A 414 23.30 -28.38 -25.15
N ARG A 415 21.98 -28.63 -25.11
CA ARG A 415 21.36 -29.90 -25.53
C ARG A 415 21.11 -29.96 -27.03
N ILE A 416 20.84 -28.82 -27.67
CA ILE A 416 20.49 -28.74 -29.09
C ILE A 416 21.75 -28.68 -29.96
N LEU A 417 22.78 -27.94 -29.55
CA LEU A 417 23.99 -27.71 -30.36
C LEU A 417 24.64 -29.01 -30.89
N PRO A 418 24.77 -30.10 -30.10
CA PRO A 418 25.30 -31.37 -30.62
C PRO A 418 24.42 -32.07 -31.67
N LEU A 419 23.15 -31.67 -31.80
CA LEU A 419 22.16 -32.27 -32.70
C LEU A 419 21.99 -31.48 -34.00
N VAL A 420 22.59 -30.29 -34.11
CA VAL A 420 22.47 -29.45 -35.31
C VAL A 420 23.41 -29.98 -36.38
N GLU A 421 22.84 -30.28 -37.56
CA GLU A 421 23.64 -30.56 -38.75
C GLU A 421 24.24 -29.26 -39.28
N HIS A 422 25.56 -29.24 -39.50
CA HIS A 422 26.26 -28.07 -40.01
C HIS A 422 26.83 -28.34 -41.41
N ASN A 423 26.69 -27.34 -42.29
CA ASN A 423 27.26 -27.37 -43.65
C ASN A 423 28.61 -26.63 -43.62
N ASP A 424 29.68 -27.33 -43.22
CA ASP A 424 31.01 -26.73 -43.05
C ASP A 424 31.79 -26.54 -44.38
N GLU A 425 31.17 -26.76 -45.55
CA GLU A 425 31.88 -26.72 -46.84
C GLU A 425 31.51 -25.53 -47.73
N ALA A 426 32.51 -25.11 -48.52
CA ALA A 426 32.40 -24.02 -49.48
C ALA A 426 31.27 -24.31 -50.49
N PRO A 427 30.33 -23.36 -50.73
CA PRO A 427 29.22 -23.52 -51.68
C PRO A 427 29.62 -23.87 -53.12
N SER A 428 30.92 -23.82 -53.43
CA SER A 428 31.50 -24.03 -54.75
C SER A 428 31.89 -25.48 -55.06
N LEU A 429 31.69 -26.45 -54.15
CA LEU A 429 31.97 -27.86 -54.45
C LEU A 429 30.79 -28.52 -55.20
N PRO A 430 31.04 -29.22 -56.32
CA PRO A 430 29.97 -29.77 -57.18
C PRO A 430 29.19 -30.94 -56.54
N HIS A 431 29.71 -31.54 -55.46
CA HIS A 431 29.04 -32.57 -54.66
C HIS A 431 29.45 -32.40 -53.18
N PRO A 432 28.74 -31.59 -52.38
CA PRO A 432 29.04 -31.49 -50.96
C PRO A 432 28.77 -32.86 -50.30
N PRO A 433 29.71 -33.42 -49.52
CA PRO A 433 29.46 -34.63 -48.74
C PRO A 433 28.36 -34.35 -47.70
N SER A 434 27.71 -35.42 -47.23
CA SER A 434 26.64 -35.35 -46.22
C SER A 434 27.07 -34.50 -45.02
N PRO A 435 26.16 -33.68 -44.44
CA PRO A 435 26.47 -32.82 -43.31
C PRO A 435 27.17 -33.63 -42.22
N SER A 436 28.36 -33.18 -41.83
CA SER A 436 29.08 -33.80 -40.73
C SER A 436 28.55 -33.19 -39.42
N PRO A 437 28.21 -34.00 -38.41
CA PRO A 437 27.85 -33.46 -37.11
C PRO A 437 29.08 -32.72 -36.55
N LEU A 438 28.95 -31.41 -36.33
CA LEU A 438 29.91 -30.64 -35.56
C LEU A 438 29.88 -31.21 -34.14
N SER A 439 30.80 -32.13 -33.84
CA SER A 439 30.83 -32.79 -32.53
C SER A 439 31.49 -31.85 -31.52
N PHE A 440 30.78 -30.79 -31.15
CA PHE A 440 31.13 -30.03 -29.97
C PHE A 440 31.13 -30.97 -28.77
N GLY A 441 32.25 -31.05 -28.06
CA GLY A 441 32.29 -31.79 -26.81
C GLY A 441 31.22 -31.25 -25.84
N PRO A 442 30.77 -32.05 -24.84
CA PRO A 442 29.78 -31.59 -23.86
C PRO A 442 30.17 -30.28 -23.16
N GLN A 443 31.48 -30.03 -23.01
CA GLN A 443 32.01 -28.80 -22.42
C GLN A 443 32.00 -27.61 -23.40
N GLU A 444 32.37 -27.84 -24.67
CA GLU A 444 32.36 -26.81 -25.71
C GLU A 444 30.93 -26.36 -26.03
N SER A 445 30.00 -27.31 -26.15
CA SER A 445 28.57 -27.03 -26.33
C SER A 445 28.02 -26.16 -25.20
N ALA A 446 28.39 -26.49 -23.96
CA ALA A 446 27.96 -25.73 -22.79
C ALA A 446 28.55 -24.30 -22.79
N ALA A 447 29.81 -24.14 -23.16
CA ALA A 447 30.46 -22.82 -23.23
C ALA A 447 29.87 -21.94 -24.34
N ILE A 448 29.67 -22.51 -25.55
CA ILE A 448 29.03 -21.80 -26.66
C ILE A 448 27.60 -21.41 -26.28
N ALA A 449 26.82 -22.35 -25.75
CA ALA A 449 25.46 -22.09 -25.28
C ALA A 449 25.40 -21.00 -24.21
N TRP A 450 26.37 -20.96 -23.29
CA TRP A 450 26.47 -19.92 -22.27
C TRP A 450 26.70 -18.53 -22.88
N HIS A 451 27.61 -18.43 -23.86
CA HIS A 451 27.87 -17.18 -24.57
C HIS A 451 26.69 -16.70 -25.42
N ILE A 452 25.93 -17.61 -26.03
CA ILE A 452 24.68 -17.24 -26.73
C ILE A 452 23.62 -16.81 -25.70
N GLY A 453 23.49 -17.54 -24.58
CA GLY A 453 22.55 -17.18 -23.52
C GLY A 453 22.85 -15.83 -22.88
N ALA A 454 24.09 -15.34 -22.95
CA ALA A 454 24.49 -14.05 -22.41
C ALA A 454 23.72 -12.86 -23.01
N PHE A 455 23.11 -13.00 -24.20
CA PHE A 455 22.25 -11.94 -24.76
C PHE A 455 20.89 -11.82 -24.07
N LEU A 456 20.54 -12.77 -23.20
CA LEU A 456 19.23 -12.85 -22.55
C LEU A 456 19.25 -12.51 -21.06
N HIS A 457 20.42 -12.21 -20.47
CA HIS A 457 20.45 -11.79 -19.07
C HIS A 457 19.72 -10.45 -18.88
N GLU A 458 19.06 -10.29 -17.73
CA GLU A 458 18.23 -9.13 -17.41
C GLU A 458 18.85 -8.34 -16.27
N PRO A 459 19.84 -7.46 -16.54
CA PRO A 459 20.51 -6.72 -15.47
C PRO A 459 19.54 -5.80 -14.74
N GLU A 460 18.49 -5.28 -15.39
CA GLU A 460 17.50 -4.39 -14.77
C GLU A 460 16.72 -5.04 -13.62
N THR A 461 16.65 -6.37 -13.57
CA THR A 461 15.99 -7.14 -12.51
C THR A 461 16.62 -6.90 -11.13
N ILE A 462 17.87 -6.40 -11.08
CA ILE A 462 18.54 -6.04 -9.83
C ILE A 462 18.24 -4.61 -9.35
N ASN A 463 17.63 -3.74 -10.16
CA ASN A 463 17.22 -2.40 -9.71
C ASN A 463 16.13 -2.50 -8.62
N ALA A 464 15.44 -3.64 -8.56
CA ALA A 464 14.50 -3.97 -7.49
C ALA A 464 15.20 -4.43 -6.19
N VAL A 465 16.53 -4.30 -6.02
CA VAL A 465 17.22 -4.64 -4.77
C VAL A 465 16.97 -3.54 -3.75
N PHE A 466 15.96 -3.78 -2.93
CA PHE A 466 15.29 -2.76 -2.15
C PHE A 466 16.02 -2.23 -0.93
N VAL A 467 17.14 -2.79 -0.50
CA VAL A 467 17.66 -2.59 0.88
C VAL A 467 18.35 -1.24 1.09
N MET A 468 18.65 -0.52 0.01
CA MET A 468 19.20 0.84 0.02
C MET A 468 18.92 1.41 -1.37
N LYS A 469 17.88 2.24 -1.53
CA LYS A 469 17.57 2.89 -2.82
C LYS A 469 18.78 3.67 -3.35
N ASP A 470 18.80 3.86 -4.68
CA ASP A 470 19.84 4.52 -5.48
C ASP A 470 20.20 5.94 -5.02
N ASP A 471 19.40 6.54 -4.15
CA ASP A 471 19.64 7.88 -3.64
C ASP A 471 20.69 7.88 -2.52
N THR A 472 20.95 6.72 -1.90
CA THR A 472 21.98 6.58 -0.86
C THR A 472 23.32 6.16 -1.47
N PRO A 473 24.46 6.72 -1.03
CA PRO A 473 25.78 6.32 -1.53
C PRO A 473 26.04 4.81 -1.43
N LYS A 474 25.53 4.15 -0.39
CA LYS A 474 25.68 2.71 -0.19
C LYS A 474 24.78 1.89 -1.10
N GLY A 475 23.54 2.35 -1.34
CA GLY A 475 22.64 1.77 -2.34
C GLY A 475 23.23 1.78 -3.74
N ARG A 476 23.72 2.95 -4.18
CA ARG A 476 24.42 3.07 -5.47
C ARG A 476 25.60 2.11 -5.58
N ARG A 477 26.40 1.99 -4.51
CA ARG A 477 27.55 1.08 -4.47
C ARG A 477 27.13 -0.37 -4.60
N LEU A 478 26.16 -0.80 -3.80
CA LEU A 478 25.65 -2.17 -3.89
C LEU A 478 25.10 -2.46 -5.28
N LEU A 479 24.28 -1.56 -5.82
CA LEU A 479 23.69 -1.72 -7.14
C LEU A 479 24.74 -1.76 -8.25
N GLY A 480 25.73 -0.87 -8.22
CA GLY A 480 26.85 -0.85 -9.16
C GLY A 480 27.66 -2.15 -9.12
N VAL A 481 27.96 -2.65 -7.92
CA VAL A 481 28.64 -3.93 -7.70
C VAL A 481 27.79 -5.08 -8.25
N MET A 482 26.48 -5.11 -7.96
CA MET A 482 25.58 -6.15 -8.47
C MET A 482 25.47 -6.14 -9.99
N ARG A 483 25.33 -4.95 -10.61
CA ARG A 483 25.28 -4.79 -12.07
C ARG A 483 26.55 -5.34 -12.70
N HIS A 484 27.70 -4.93 -12.17
CA HIS A 484 28.98 -5.43 -12.65
C HIS A 484 29.13 -6.95 -12.47
N PHE A 485 28.66 -7.51 -11.35
CA PHE A 485 28.70 -8.96 -11.12
C PHE A 485 27.83 -9.71 -12.13
N VAL A 486 26.58 -9.28 -12.35
CA VAL A 486 25.66 -9.91 -13.32
C VAL A 486 26.24 -9.83 -14.73
N THR A 487 26.71 -8.65 -15.16
CA THR A 487 27.34 -8.49 -16.47
C THR A 487 28.61 -9.33 -16.62
N SER A 488 29.45 -9.39 -15.59
CA SER A 488 30.66 -10.22 -15.61
C SER A 488 30.33 -11.71 -15.65
N ALA A 489 29.35 -12.16 -14.84
CA ALA A 489 28.86 -13.53 -14.86
C ALA A 489 28.33 -13.90 -16.25
N ALA A 490 27.55 -13.01 -16.87
CA ALA A 490 26.97 -13.26 -18.17
C ALA A 490 28.01 -13.29 -19.30
N THR A 491 28.95 -12.34 -19.30
CA THR A 491 29.80 -12.07 -20.48
C THR A 491 31.25 -12.53 -20.37
N ARG A 492 31.74 -12.84 -19.16
CA ARG A 492 33.17 -13.17 -18.94
C ARG A 492 33.39 -14.59 -18.41
N THR A 493 32.32 -15.33 -18.13
CA THR A 493 32.44 -16.73 -17.71
C THR A 493 32.10 -17.67 -18.87
N SER A 494 32.60 -18.90 -18.78
CA SER A 494 32.31 -19.97 -19.73
C SER A 494 31.14 -20.86 -19.28
N GLY A 495 30.59 -20.62 -18.10
CA GLY A 495 29.45 -21.39 -17.59
C GLY A 495 29.09 -21.10 -16.14
N ASN A 496 27.91 -21.61 -15.73
CA ASN A 496 27.36 -21.41 -14.39
C ASN A 496 28.29 -21.93 -13.26
N ARG A 497 29.17 -22.90 -13.55
CA ARG A 497 30.14 -23.44 -12.59
C ARG A 497 31.17 -22.39 -12.16
N GLU A 498 31.60 -21.51 -13.07
CA GLU A 498 32.53 -20.42 -12.72
C GLU A 498 31.81 -19.32 -11.91
N VAL A 499 30.51 -19.12 -12.14
CA VAL A 499 29.70 -18.15 -11.39
C VAL A 499 29.50 -18.62 -9.95
N CYS A 500 29.01 -19.85 -9.77
CA CYS A 500 28.61 -20.38 -8.46
C CYS A 500 29.78 -21.04 -7.69
N GLY A 501 30.91 -21.27 -8.35
CA GLY A 501 31.93 -22.19 -7.87
C GLY A 501 31.47 -23.65 -7.94
N GLY A 502 32.31 -24.58 -7.50
CA GLY A 502 31.97 -26.00 -7.50
C GLY A 502 33.17 -26.90 -7.26
N VAL A 503 33.00 -28.20 -7.49
CA VAL A 503 34.07 -29.20 -7.45
C VAL A 503 34.05 -29.95 -8.77
N ILE A 504 35.21 -30.05 -9.43
CA ILE A 504 35.41 -30.88 -10.62
C ILE A 504 36.21 -32.10 -10.20
N GLU A 505 35.68 -33.28 -10.48
CA GLU A 505 36.49 -34.49 -10.48
C GLU A 505 37.26 -34.56 -11.79
N ARG A 506 38.59 -34.57 -11.69
CA ARG A 506 39.48 -34.76 -12.84
C ARG A 506 39.49 -36.24 -13.27
N GLU A 507 40.00 -36.50 -14.46
CA GLU A 507 40.17 -37.87 -14.99
C GLU A 507 41.03 -38.78 -14.10
N ASP A 508 41.84 -38.20 -13.21
CA ASP A 508 42.64 -38.91 -12.19
C ASP A 508 41.87 -39.16 -10.87
N GLY A 509 40.56 -38.85 -10.82
CA GLY A 509 39.71 -38.95 -9.63
C GLY A 509 39.92 -37.84 -8.61
N ARG A 510 40.81 -36.86 -8.86
CA ARG A 510 41.04 -35.76 -7.92
C ARG A 510 39.97 -34.69 -8.03
N GLN A 511 39.40 -34.33 -6.89
CA GLN A 511 38.46 -33.22 -6.75
C GLN A 511 39.20 -31.88 -6.69
N VAL A 512 38.97 -31.00 -7.66
CA VAL A 512 39.48 -29.62 -7.70
C VAL A 512 38.34 -28.65 -7.46
N ARG A 513 38.49 -27.78 -6.44
CA ARG A 513 37.51 -26.73 -6.11
C ARG A 513 37.63 -25.57 -7.10
N ILE A 514 36.55 -25.23 -7.80
CA ILE A 514 36.41 -24.00 -8.56
C ILE A 514 35.99 -22.89 -7.59
N PRO A 515 36.74 -21.79 -7.46
CA PRO A 515 36.31 -20.65 -6.67
C PRO A 515 35.05 -20.02 -7.28
N GLN A 516 34.22 -19.39 -6.44
CA GLN A 516 33.15 -18.52 -6.92
C GLN A 516 33.71 -17.36 -7.73
N LEU A 517 32.90 -16.77 -8.60
CA LEU A 517 33.31 -15.63 -9.42
C LEU A 517 33.82 -14.47 -8.54
N GLN A 518 35.11 -14.14 -8.70
CA GLN A 518 35.77 -13.00 -8.07
C GLN A 518 36.09 -11.93 -9.12
N CYS A 519 35.07 -11.18 -9.53
CA CYS A 519 35.19 -10.15 -10.56
C CYS A 519 35.68 -8.80 -10.04
N PHE A 520 35.84 -8.64 -8.72
CA PHE A 520 36.32 -7.40 -8.12
C PHE A 520 37.77 -7.53 -7.67
N VAL A 521 38.49 -6.40 -7.66
CA VAL A 521 39.89 -6.31 -7.21
C VAL A 521 40.05 -5.16 -6.22
N LEU A 522 40.93 -5.35 -5.24
CA LEU A 522 41.30 -4.35 -4.23
C LEU A 522 42.74 -3.88 -4.44
N GLY A 523 42.92 -2.59 -4.71
CA GLY A 523 44.25 -1.98 -4.81
C GLY A 523 44.91 -2.05 -6.18
N GLY A 524 44.13 -2.16 -7.27
CA GLY A 524 44.63 -2.12 -8.65
C GLY A 524 44.54 -3.46 -9.38
N VAL A 525 45.21 -3.55 -10.53
CA VAL A 525 45.17 -4.71 -11.46
C VAL A 525 45.67 -5.99 -10.79
N ASP A 526 46.77 -5.90 -10.03
CA ASP A 526 47.38 -7.01 -9.29
C ASP A 526 46.83 -7.13 -7.85
N GLY A 527 45.71 -6.46 -7.59
CA GLY A 527 45.08 -6.41 -6.29
C GLY A 527 44.47 -7.73 -5.82
N ARG A 528 44.10 -7.78 -4.54
CA ARG A 528 43.38 -8.94 -3.99
C ARG A 528 42.00 -9.06 -4.65
N ARG A 529 41.71 -10.23 -5.25
CA ARG A 529 40.40 -10.53 -5.82
C ARG A 529 39.36 -10.81 -4.74
N VAL A 530 38.16 -10.26 -4.90
CA VAL A 530 37.02 -10.48 -3.99
C VAL A 530 35.74 -10.76 -4.78
N GLY A 531 34.82 -11.51 -4.17
CA GLY A 531 33.51 -11.84 -4.73
C GLY A 531 32.42 -10.88 -4.25
N LEU A 532 31.22 -11.03 -4.81
CA LEU A 532 30.05 -10.24 -4.44
C LEU A 532 29.70 -10.39 -2.95
N ARG A 533 29.85 -11.59 -2.39
CA ARG A 533 29.53 -11.89 -0.98
C ARG A 533 30.40 -11.08 -0.02
N GLU A 534 31.70 -11.00 -0.28
CA GLU A 534 32.65 -10.19 0.50
C GLU A 534 32.30 -8.71 0.45
N VAL A 535 31.92 -8.19 -0.72
CA VAL A 535 31.53 -6.79 -0.89
C VAL A 535 30.22 -6.47 -0.16
N VAL A 536 29.22 -7.36 -0.23
CA VAL A 536 27.97 -7.22 0.54
C VAL A 536 28.23 -7.27 2.03
N HIS A 537 29.12 -8.15 2.50
CA HIS A 537 29.48 -8.21 3.92
C HIS A 537 30.21 -6.96 4.40
N LYS A 538 31.15 -6.44 3.59
CA LYS A 538 31.80 -5.15 3.87
C LYS A 538 30.78 -4.03 4.09
N LEU A 539 29.76 -3.96 3.23
CA LEU A 539 28.68 -2.98 3.35
C LEU A 539 27.91 -3.12 4.67
N ARG A 540 27.58 -4.36 5.06
CA ARG A 540 26.93 -4.66 6.34
C ARG A 540 27.79 -4.25 7.52
N LEU A 541 29.10 -4.52 7.47
CA LEU A 541 30.06 -4.12 8.51
C LEU A 541 30.15 -2.59 8.66
N ASP A 542 30.00 -1.84 7.58
CA ASP A 542 29.94 -0.37 7.66
C ASP A 542 28.66 0.14 8.32
N GLU A 543 27.53 -0.54 8.14
CA GLU A 543 26.31 -0.24 8.87
C GLU A 543 26.42 -0.60 10.35
N VAL A 544 27.03 -1.75 10.65
CA VAL A 544 27.36 -2.16 12.02
C VAL A 544 28.18 -1.10 12.72
N ARG A 545 29.26 -0.62 12.09
CA ARG A 545 30.11 0.43 12.65
C ARG A 545 29.35 1.76 12.79
N ARG A 546 28.59 2.16 11.76
CA ARG A 546 27.86 3.44 11.74
C ARG A 546 26.83 3.56 12.85
N PHE A 547 26.08 2.48 13.11
CA PHE A 547 24.97 2.50 14.07
C PHE A 547 25.27 1.81 15.39
N GLY A 548 26.48 1.26 15.57
CA GLY A 548 26.87 0.51 16.76
C GLY A 548 26.01 -0.72 16.95
N LEU A 549 25.85 -1.52 15.89
CA LEU A 549 25.02 -2.73 15.91
C LEU A 549 25.83 -3.94 16.40
N SER A 550 25.13 -4.99 16.82
CA SER A 550 25.73 -6.29 17.16
C SER A 550 24.84 -7.41 16.62
N GLY A 551 25.41 -8.61 16.43
CA GLY A 551 24.65 -9.79 15.95
C GLY A 551 24.49 -9.90 14.43
N VAL A 552 25.23 -9.11 13.64
CA VAL A 552 25.35 -9.32 12.19
C VAL A 552 26.31 -10.48 11.93
N VAL A 553 25.82 -11.54 11.27
CA VAL A 553 26.60 -12.76 11.00
C VAL A 553 27.09 -12.79 9.55
N LYS A 554 28.33 -13.22 9.31
CA LYS A 554 28.91 -13.27 7.96
C LYS A 554 28.08 -14.13 6.99
N GLY A 555 27.73 -15.35 7.41
CA GLY A 555 26.81 -16.23 6.68
C GLY A 555 27.43 -16.95 5.47
N PHE A 556 28.73 -16.80 5.22
CA PHE A 556 29.50 -17.54 4.22
C PHE A 556 30.96 -17.61 4.64
N ASN A 557 31.67 -18.66 4.24
CA ASN A 557 33.07 -18.91 4.61
C ASN A 557 33.28 -18.67 6.11
N ASN A 558 32.47 -19.32 6.96
CA ASN A 558 32.42 -19.05 8.41
C ASN A 558 33.73 -19.38 9.12
N GLU A 559 34.50 -20.30 8.53
CA GLU A 559 35.87 -20.65 8.89
C GLU A 559 36.88 -19.50 8.68
N ALA A 560 36.59 -18.58 7.77
CA ALA A 560 37.36 -17.36 7.59
C ALA A 560 36.70 -16.21 8.36
N GLY A 561 37.46 -15.50 9.19
CA GLY A 561 36.98 -14.31 9.89
C GLY A 561 36.58 -13.16 8.95
N ASP A 562 36.36 -11.98 9.52
CA ASP A 562 35.95 -10.78 8.77
C ASP A 562 37.10 -10.10 8.01
N GLU A 563 38.35 -10.54 8.18
CA GLU A 563 39.55 -9.95 7.56
C GLU A 563 39.47 -9.87 6.02
N GLY A 564 38.79 -10.83 5.39
CA GLY A 564 38.53 -10.84 3.94
C GLY A 564 37.61 -9.70 3.47
N CYS A 565 36.85 -9.12 4.40
CA CYS A 565 35.76 -8.17 4.14
C CYS A 565 36.03 -6.79 4.75
N VAL A 566 37.26 -6.48 5.18
CA VAL A 566 37.68 -5.15 5.67
C VAL A 566 38.61 -4.54 4.63
N PHE A 567 38.17 -3.47 3.96
CA PHE A 567 38.94 -2.73 2.94
C PHE A 567 38.33 -1.34 2.71
N ASP A 568 39.02 -0.41 2.06
CA ASP A 568 38.44 0.89 1.74
C ASP A 568 37.65 0.85 0.43
N TRP A 569 36.48 1.50 0.38
CA TRP A 569 35.66 1.53 -0.84
C TRP A 569 36.40 2.16 -2.04
N GLY A 570 37.31 3.10 -1.80
CA GLY A 570 38.13 3.70 -2.85
C GLY A 570 39.12 2.73 -3.51
N GLN A 571 39.44 1.61 -2.86
CA GLN A 571 40.30 0.56 -3.40
C GLN A 571 39.54 -0.47 -4.25
N LEU A 572 38.20 -0.52 -4.11
CA LEU A 572 37.36 -1.47 -4.80
C LEU A 572 37.16 -1.06 -6.26
N GLY A 573 37.46 -1.98 -7.16
CA GLY A 573 37.22 -1.80 -8.59
C GLY A 573 37.11 -3.13 -9.32
N PHE A 574 37.19 -3.07 -10.64
CA PHE A 574 37.29 -4.24 -11.51
C PHE A 574 38.32 -3.99 -12.60
N VAL A 575 38.79 -5.06 -13.22
CA VAL A 575 39.70 -4.98 -14.38
C VAL A 575 38.86 -5.03 -15.65
N ASP A 576 38.96 -4.03 -16.52
CA ASP A 576 38.24 -3.99 -17.80
C ASP A 576 38.81 -5.00 -18.82
N LYS A 577 38.26 -5.04 -20.04
CA LYS A 577 38.72 -5.97 -21.08
C LYS A 577 40.13 -5.63 -21.58
N GLU A 578 40.57 -4.40 -21.38
CA GLU A 578 41.90 -3.91 -21.75
C GLU A 578 42.93 -4.11 -20.62
N GLY A 579 42.55 -4.77 -19.53
CA GLY A 579 43.44 -5.00 -18.40
C GLY A 579 43.62 -3.78 -17.48
N ARG A 580 42.81 -2.72 -17.64
CA ARG A 580 42.92 -1.51 -16.83
C ARG A 580 42.01 -1.60 -15.60
N PHE A 581 42.49 -1.06 -14.49
CA PHE A 581 41.69 -0.94 -13.28
C PHE A 581 40.65 0.18 -13.45
N GLN A 582 39.39 -0.18 -13.27
CA GLN A 582 38.26 0.74 -13.21
C GLN A 582 37.76 0.78 -11.77
N SER A 583 37.87 1.94 -11.13
CA SER A 583 37.36 2.11 -9.77
C SER A 583 35.84 2.00 -9.78
N LEU A 584 35.29 1.24 -8.82
CA LEU A 584 33.86 1.29 -8.48
C LEU A 584 33.59 2.44 -7.48
N GLY A 585 34.53 3.38 -7.38
CA GLY A 585 34.46 4.60 -6.58
C GLY A 585 33.32 5.50 -7.01
N ILE A 586 32.10 5.14 -6.61
CA ILE A 586 30.94 6.00 -6.63
C ILE A 586 31.17 7.04 -5.53
N GLN A 587 31.63 8.22 -5.94
CA GLN A 587 31.61 9.43 -5.11
C GLN A 587 30.17 9.81 -4.76
#